data_AF-A0A935X3F0-F1
#
_entry.id   AF-A0A935X3F0-F1
#
_cell.length_a   1.000
_cell.length_b   1.000
_cell.length_c   1.000
_cell.angle_alpha   90.00
_cell.angle_beta   90.00
_cell.angle_gamma   90.00
#
_symmetry.space_group_name_H-M   'P 1'
#
loop_
_entity.id
_entity.type
_entity.pdbx_description
1 polymer ?
#
loop_
_entity_poly.entity_id
_entity_poly.type
_entity_poly.pdbx_seq_one_letter_code
_entity_poly.pdbx_strand_id
1 'polypeptide(L)'
;MSEPEQVPGAERAERSFALYLRQDGEVSGPYPRGLLERYLELGRIRPDDELSADGVEWQTAEMHLPGISALEQLLRTHSAQEDSDERNWAHERHRARLRWINERDSEDRRRAQGTSALENQRSGRDRREVPLPVDGRPHFIPAGPEERPWVHTCGVSIVAILILAILGVGVCLWMFVPRFVPHIRLLGG
;
A
#
# COMPACT_ATOMS: atom_id res chain seq x y z
N MET A 1 52.22 -8.67 -35.41
CA MET A 1 52.34 -7.85 -34.19
C MET A 1 51.36 -6.72 -34.35
N SER A 2 50.14 -6.93 -33.88
CA SER A 2 49.02 -6.00 -34.05
C SER A 2 48.98 -5.07 -32.84
N GLU A 3 48.91 -3.77 -33.10
CA GLU A 3 48.72 -2.72 -32.09
C GLU A 3 47.48 -2.99 -31.23
N PRO A 4 47.53 -2.76 -29.91
CA PRO A 4 46.34 -2.73 -29.09
C PRO A 4 45.51 -1.50 -29.45
N GLU A 5 44.36 -1.76 -30.04
CA GLU A 5 43.23 -0.86 -30.26
C GLU A 5 42.94 -0.08 -28.97
N GLN A 6 43.22 1.23 -29.00
CA GLN A 6 42.88 2.14 -27.92
C GLN A 6 41.36 2.16 -27.74
N VAL A 7 40.88 1.51 -26.67
CA VAL A 7 39.51 1.63 -26.21
C VAL A 7 39.30 3.10 -25.80
N PRO A 8 38.37 3.86 -26.40
CA PRO A 8 38.10 5.25 -26.03
C PRO A 8 37.43 5.28 -24.67
N GLY A 9 38.26 5.28 -23.63
CA GLY A 9 37.85 5.50 -22.25
C GLY A 9 37.47 6.96 -22.04
N ALA A 10 36.30 7.16 -21.44
CA ALA A 10 36.01 8.26 -20.53
C ALA A 10 35.82 9.70 -21.10
N GLU A 11 35.53 9.89 -22.39
CA GLU A 11 35.05 11.20 -22.89
C GLU A 11 33.56 11.49 -22.61
N ARG A 12 32.87 10.68 -21.80
CA ARG A 12 31.61 11.11 -21.18
C ARG A 12 31.88 11.91 -19.90
N ALA A 13 32.57 13.02 -20.04
CA ALA A 13 32.14 14.20 -19.32
C ALA A 13 30.78 14.58 -19.93
N GLU A 14 29.74 13.82 -19.60
CA GLU A 14 28.36 14.25 -19.79
C GLU A 14 28.32 15.66 -19.23
N ARG A 15 28.08 16.64 -20.10
CA ARG A 15 27.86 18.02 -19.69
C ARG A 15 26.76 17.97 -18.67
N SER A 16 27.13 17.99 -17.39
CA SER A 16 26.20 18.00 -16.27
C SER A 16 25.58 19.38 -16.26
N PHE A 17 24.60 19.59 -17.14
CA PHE A 17 23.81 20.80 -17.13
C PHE A 17 22.89 20.71 -15.92
N ALA A 18 22.84 21.81 -15.17
CA ALA A 18 21.99 21.94 -14.00
C ALA A 18 20.70 22.67 -14.41
N LEU A 19 19.56 22.23 -13.89
CA LEU A 19 18.24 22.74 -14.22
C LEU A 19 17.59 23.34 -12.96
N TYR A 20 16.87 24.44 -13.13
CA TYR A 20 15.96 24.98 -12.12
C TYR A 20 14.64 24.21 -12.15
N LEU A 21 14.03 24.07 -10.98
CA LEU A 21 12.73 23.43 -10.78
C LEU A 21 11.76 24.44 -10.21
N ARG A 22 10.58 24.56 -10.83
CA ARG A 22 9.46 25.38 -10.35
C ARG A 22 8.29 24.49 -9.97
N GLN A 23 7.89 24.56 -8.71
CA GLN A 23 6.76 23.82 -8.13
C GLN A 23 5.85 24.80 -7.39
N ASP A 24 4.55 24.77 -7.69
CA ASP A 24 3.56 25.65 -7.06
C ASP A 24 3.95 27.15 -7.07
N GLY A 25 4.69 27.58 -8.10
CA GLY A 25 5.18 28.96 -8.25
C GLY A 25 6.48 29.28 -7.51
N GLU A 26 7.02 28.37 -6.70
CA GLU A 26 8.32 28.51 -6.05
C GLU A 26 9.45 27.95 -6.93
N VAL A 27 10.51 28.71 -7.12
CA VAL A 27 11.69 28.33 -7.92
C VAL A 27 12.82 27.87 -7.01
N SER A 28 13.39 26.70 -7.29
CA SER A 28 14.53 26.15 -6.56
C SER A 28 15.59 25.57 -7.51
N GLY A 29 16.83 25.45 -7.02
CA GLY A 29 17.96 24.94 -7.80
C GLY A 29 19.04 26.00 -8.08
N PRO A 30 19.95 25.74 -9.03
CA PRO A 30 19.89 24.69 -10.06
C PRO A 30 20.35 23.32 -9.54
N TYR A 31 19.71 22.25 -10.04
CA TYR A 31 19.98 20.87 -9.67
C TYR A 31 20.63 20.09 -10.82
N PRO A 32 21.56 19.17 -10.53
CA PRO A 32 22.08 18.28 -11.56
C PRO A 32 20.98 17.32 -12.05
N ARG A 33 20.98 17.01 -13.35
CA ARG A 33 19.99 16.13 -13.98
C ARG A 33 19.75 14.82 -13.23
N GLY A 34 20.80 14.12 -12.80
CA GLY A 34 20.66 12.86 -12.07
C GLY A 34 19.93 12.99 -10.71
N LEU A 35 19.98 14.17 -10.07
CA LEU A 35 19.19 14.41 -8.86
C LEU A 35 17.71 14.60 -9.18
N LEU A 36 17.39 15.28 -10.29
CA LEU A 36 16.02 15.44 -10.76
C LEU A 36 15.41 14.11 -11.21
N GLU A 37 16.19 13.25 -11.89
CA GLU A 37 15.79 11.88 -12.22
C GLU A 37 15.47 11.08 -10.95
N ARG A 38 16.27 11.20 -9.90
CA ARG A 38 15.95 10.56 -8.61
C ARG A 38 14.71 11.15 -7.94
N TYR A 39 14.50 12.46 -8.00
CA TYR A 39 13.30 13.09 -7.47
C TYR A 39 12.04 12.64 -8.20
N LEU A 40 12.18 12.36 -9.49
CA LEU A 40 11.15 11.74 -10.30
C LEU A 40 10.76 10.35 -9.79
N GLU A 41 11.75 9.47 -9.60
CA GLU A 41 11.54 8.11 -9.09
C GLU A 41 10.87 8.10 -7.72
N LEU A 42 11.16 9.12 -6.90
CA LEU A 42 10.56 9.29 -5.58
C LEU A 42 9.19 9.97 -5.63
N GLY A 43 8.66 10.30 -6.81
CA GLY A 43 7.38 10.99 -6.97
C GLY A 43 7.35 12.42 -6.41
N ARG A 44 8.51 13.06 -6.25
CA ARG A 44 8.63 14.43 -5.75
C ARG A 44 8.45 15.49 -6.83
N ILE A 45 8.69 15.11 -8.09
CA ILE A 45 8.44 15.93 -9.27
C ILE A 45 7.27 15.31 -10.02
N ARG A 46 6.28 16.14 -10.35
CA ARG A 46 5.11 15.78 -11.16
C ARG A 46 5.36 16.09 -12.63
N PRO A 47 4.61 15.45 -13.55
CA PRO A 47 4.72 15.76 -14.99
C PRO A 47 4.41 17.23 -15.30
N ASP A 48 3.50 17.82 -14.53
CA ASP A 48 3.02 19.20 -14.68
C ASP A 48 3.99 20.24 -14.07
N ASP A 49 4.99 19.80 -13.30
CA ASP A 49 6.01 20.71 -12.76
C ASP A 49 6.88 21.26 -13.89
N GLU A 50 7.51 22.41 -13.67
CA GLU A 50 8.27 23.09 -14.71
C GLU A 50 9.76 23.06 -14.42
N LEU A 51 10.55 22.80 -15.46
CA LEU A 51 12.00 22.81 -15.45
C LEU A 51 12.50 23.91 -16.39
N SER A 52 13.67 24.46 -16.06
CA SER A 52 14.31 25.50 -16.87
C SER A 52 15.83 25.37 -16.82
N ALA A 53 16.49 25.57 -17.96
CA ALA A 53 17.96 25.60 -18.02
C ALA A 53 18.54 26.96 -17.63
N ASP A 54 17.76 28.04 -17.78
CA ASP A 54 18.20 29.43 -17.60
C ASP A 54 17.44 30.19 -16.51
N GLY A 55 16.37 29.61 -15.97
CA GLY A 55 15.46 30.21 -15.01
C GLY A 55 14.47 31.21 -15.62
N VAL A 56 14.44 31.34 -16.95
CA VAL A 56 13.61 32.31 -17.68
C VAL A 56 12.57 31.58 -18.53
N GLU A 57 13.02 30.62 -19.34
CA GLU A 57 12.14 29.78 -20.16
C GLU A 57 11.79 28.51 -19.39
N TRP A 58 10.48 28.31 -19.15
CA TRP A 58 9.96 27.20 -18.37
C TRP A 58 9.24 26.23 -19.29
N GLN A 59 9.61 24.96 -19.21
CA GLN A 59 8.97 23.87 -19.93
C GLN A 59 8.55 22.80 -18.93
N THR A 60 7.53 22.02 -19.25
CA THR A 60 7.09 20.93 -18.37
C THR A 60 8.19 19.91 -18.17
N ALA A 61 8.19 19.25 -17.01
CA ALA A 61 9.18 18.26 -16.65
C ALA A 61 9.23 17.13 -17.70
N GLU A 62 8.08 16.76 -18.29
CA GLU A 62 7.99 15.74 -19.34
C GLU A 62 8.81 16.07 -20.59
N MET A 63 8.96 17.36 -20.94
CA MET A 63 9.74 17.79 -22.10
C MET A 63 11.24 17.63 -21.86
N HIS A 64 11.70 17.88 -20.63
CA HIS A 64 13.11 17.76 -20.25
C HIS A 64 13.53 16.33 -19.86
N LEU A 65 12.60 15.55 -19.34
CA LEU A 65 12.81 14.20 -18.84
C LEU A 65 11.77 13.28 -19.50
N PRO A 66 12.08 12.68 -20.66
CA PRO A 66 11.14 11.77 -21.31
C PRO A 66 10.90 10.52 -20.45
N GLY A 67 9.64 10.13 -20.27
CA GLY A 67 9.25 8.91 -19.54
C GLY A 67 8.62 9.12 -18.17
N ILE A 68 8.45 10.38 -17.71
CA ILE A 68 7.76 10.69 -16.43
C ILE A 68 6.36 10.10 -16.39
N SER A 69 5.57 10.31 -17.44
CA SER A 69 4.20 9.84 -17.53
C SER A 69 4.12 8.31 -17.44
N ALA A 70 5.04 7.60 -18.08
CA ALA A 70 5.15 6.15 -17.99
C ALA A 70 5.54 5.67 -16.58
N LEU A 71 6.47 6.35 -15.91
CA LEU A 71 6.88 6.05 -14.55
C LEU A 71 5.74 6.31 -13.55
N GLU A 72 5.02 7.42 -13.70
CA GLU A 72 3.88 7.74 -12.86
C GLU A 72 2.76 6.70 -13.02
N GLN A 73 2.49 6.27 -14.26
CA GLN A 73 1.52 5.21 -14.52
C GLN A 73 1.94 3.90 -13.84
N LEU A 74 3.22 3.55 -13.92
CA LEU A 74 3.77 2.37 -13.25
C LEU A 74 3.65 2.48 -11.72
N LEU A 75 4.02 3.62 -11.14
CA LEU A 75 3.89 3.88 -9.70
C LEU A 75 2.42 3.80 -9.25
N ARG A 76 1.46 4.35 -10.01
CA ARG A 76 0.02 4.25 -9.72
C ARG A 76 -0.48 2.81 -9.76
N THR A 77 0.00 2.00 -10.71
CA THR A 77 -0.36 0.58 -10.76
C THR A 77 0.23 -0.20 -9.59
N HIS A 78 1.46 0.11 -9.19
CA HIS A 78 2.10 -0.50 -8.02
C HIS A 78 1.41 -0.11 -6.71
N SER A 79 1.06 1.16 -6.51
CA SER A 79 0.36 1.60 -5.30
C SER A 79 -1.03 0.94 -5.16
N ALA A 80 -1.76 0.78 -6.27
CA ALA A 80 -3.05 0.08 -6.25
C ALA A 80 -2.89 -1.41 -5.88
N GLN A 81 -1.75 -2.02 -6.22
CA GLN A 81 -1.45 -3.40 -5.85
C GLN A 81 -0.93 -3.51 -4.42
N GLU A 82 -0.12 -2.57 -3.95
CA GLU A 82 0.32 -2.47 -2.55
C GLU A 82 -0.87 -2.34 -1.59
N ASP A 83 -1.95 -1.64 -1.94
CA ASP A 83 -3.16 -1.58 -1.10
C ASP A 83 -3.87 -2.95 -0.98
N SER A 84 -3.65 -3.84 -1.94
CA SER A 84 -4.14 -5.22 -1.91
C SER A 84 -3.22 -6.11 -1.08
N ASP A 85 -1.91 -5.92 -1.21
CA ASP A 85 -0.89 -6.67 -0.48
C ASP A 85 -0.83 -6.24 0.98
N GLU A 86 -0.97 -4.96 1.31
CA GLU A 86 -1.02 -4.43 2.68
C GLU A 86 -2.24 -4.99 3.43
N ARG A 87 -3.39 -5.14 2.75
CA ARG A 87 -4.56 -5.83 3.29
C ARG A 87 -4.26 -7.30 3.56
N ASN A 88 -3.52 -7.96 2.67
CA ASN A 88 -3.12 -9.36 2.84
C ASN A 88 -2.10 -9.53 3.99
N TRP A 89 -1.12 -8.63 4.09
CA TRP A 89 -0.13 -8.57 5.15
C TRP A 89 -0.71 -8.21 6.51
N ALA A 90 -1.72 -7.33 6.56
CA ALA A 90 -2.46 -7.03 7.78
C ALA A 90 -3.21 -8.29 8.26
N HIS A 91 -3.81 -9.04 7.33
CA HIS A 91 -4.46 -10.32 7.61
C HIS A 91 -3.46 -11.35 8.15
N GLU A 92 -2.28 -11.46 7.51
CA GLU A 92 -1.25 -12.40 7.94
C GLU A 92 -0.66 -12.03 9.30
N ARG A 93 -0.43 -10.73 9.57
CA ARG A 93 -0.03 -10.23 10.90
C ARG A 93 -1.07 -10.56 11.97
N HIS A 94 -2.36 -10.42 11.65
CA HIS A 94 -3.43 -10.79 12.56
C HIS A 94 -3.42 -12.30 12.87
N ARG A 95 -3.28 -13.15 11.84
CA ARG A 95 -3.17 -14.60 12.01
C ARG A 95 -1.93 -15.00 12.82
N ALA A 96 -0.79 -14.36 12.57
CA ALA A 96 0.44 -14.58 13.34
C ALA A 96 0.25 -14.22 14.82
N ARG A 97 -0.45 -13.12 15.12
CA ARG A 97 -0.79 -12.74 16.51
C ARG A 97 -1.67 -13.80 17.19
N LEU A 98 -2.68 -14.32 16.51
CA LEU A 98 -3.54 -15.38 17.05
C LEU A 98 -2.76 -16.68 17.31
N ARG A 99 -1.85 -17.07 16.40
CA ARG A 99 -0.94 -18.20 16.61
C ARG A 99 -0.12 -18.02 17.87
N TRP A 100 0.45 -16.83 18.06
CA TRP A 100 1.31 -16.55 19.22
C TRP A 100 0.53 -16.59 20.55
N ILE A 101 -0.72 -16.12 20.57
CA ILE A 101 -1.59 -16.23 21.75
C ILE A 101 -1.89 -17.70 22.06
N ASN A 102 -2.27 -18.48 21.04
CA ASN A 102 -2.61 -19.89 21.21
C ASN A 102 -1.40 -20.73 21.67
N GLU A 103 -0.19 -20.44 21.17
CA GLU A 103 1.05 -21.08 21.63
C GLU A 103 1.34 -20.80 23.12
N ARG A 104 0.93 -19.65 23.66
CA ARG A 104 1.11 -19.31 25.08
C ARG A 104 0.07 -19.96 25.99
N ASP A 105 -1.13 -20.20 25.49
CA ASP A 105 -2.19 -20.92 26.20
C ASP A 105 -1.99 -22.43 26.15
N SER A 106 -1.11 -22.93 25.27
CA SER A 106 -0.70 -24.33 25.33
C SER A 106 -0.04 -24.60 26.69
N GLU A 107 -0.60 -25.55 27.45
CA GLU A 107 -0.08 -25.93 28.75
C GLU A 107 1.43 -26.13 28.66
N ASP A 108 2.18 -25.43 29.52
CA ASP A 108 3.63 -25.55 29.62
C ASP A 108 3.98 -27.04 29.64
N ARG A 109 4.65 -27.53 28.57
CA ARG A 109 4.97 -28.96 28.40
C ARG A 109 5.78 -29.51 29.58
N ARG A 110 6.38 -28.64 30.38
CA ARG A 110 7.07 -29.00 31.63
C ARG A 110 6.11 -29.47 32.73
N ARG A 111 4.85 -29.01 32.75
CA ARG A 111 3.83 -29.47 33.71
C ARG A 111 3.21 -30.79 33.29
N ALA A 112 3.07 -31.05 32.00
CA ALA A 112 2.51 -32.31 31.49
C ALA A 112 3.46 -33.52 31.63
N GLN A 113 4.77 -33.32 31.89
CA GLN A 113 5.75 -34.41 32.07
C GLN A 113 5.89 -34.91 33.52
N GLY A 114 4.93 -34.60 34.40
CA GLY A 114 4.96 -35.01 35.81
C GLY A 114 4.65 -36.50 36.09
N THR A 115 4.18 -37.30 35.12
CA THR A 115 3.64 -38.64 35.45
C THR A 115 4.03 -39.80 34.52
N SER A 116 4.93 -39.65 33.53
CA SER A 116 5.32 -40.79 32.67
C SER A 116 6.80 -40.85 32.23
N ALA A 117 7.74 -40.35 33.05
CA ALA A 117 9.16 -40.37 32.73
C ALA A 117 10.02 -41.13 33.76
N LEU A 118 9.57 -42.31 34.20
CA LEU A 118 10.43 -43.26 34.92
C LEU A 118 10.96 -44.39 34.04
N GLU A 119 10.66 -44.41 32.75
CA GLU A 119 11.17 -45.47 31.88
C GLU A 119 11.64 -44.91 30.53
N ASN A 120 12.95 -45.01 30.32
CA ASN A 120 13.51 -45.46 29.05
C ASN A 120 13.98 -44.45 27.98
N GLN A 121 14.69 -43.35 28.31
CA GLN A 121 15.49 -42.61 27.30
C GLN A 121 16.84 -42.06 27.79
N ARG A 122 17.59 -42.82 28.60
CA ARG A 122 19.06 -42.62 28.74
C ARG A 122 19.84 -43.37 27.65
N SER A 123 19.41 -43.22 26.40
CA SER A 123 20.22 -43.59 25.24
C SER A 123 20.73 -42.30 24.63
N GLY A 124 21.95 -41.92 25.02
CA GLY A 124 22.72 -40.84 24.39
C GLY A 124 23.10 -41.23 22.97
N ARG A 125 22.11 -41.33 22.08
CA ARG A 125 22.35 -41.51 20.66
C ARG A 125 22.64 -40.14 20.07
N ASP A 126 23.83 -40.02 19.49
CA ASP A 126 24.32 -38.84 18.82
C ASP A 126 23.26 -38.29 17.84
N ARG A 127 22.87 -37.02 18.00
CA ARG A 127 21.87 -36.36 17.14
C ARG A 127 22.37 -36.13 15.71
N ARG A 128 23.62 -36.50 15.41
CA ARG A 128 24.22 -36.38 14.07
C ARG A 128 23.80 -37.49 13.10
N GLU A 129 23.12 -38.53 13.57
CA GLU A 129 22.74 -39.67 12.73
C GLU A 129 21.28 -39.70 12.27
N VAL A 130 20.46 -38.69 12.55
CA VAL A 130 19.08 -38.68 12.01
C VAL A 130 19.15 -38.20 10.56
N PRO A 131 18.91 -39.07 9.55
CA PRO A 131 18.76 -38.59 8.19
C PRO A 131 17.53 -37.69 8.18
N LEU A 132 17.71 -36.42 7.80
CA LEU A 132 16.58 -35.55 7.51
C LEU A 132 15.70 -36.26 6.48
N PRO A 133 14.38 -36.40 6.72
CA PRO A 133 13.47 -36.77 5.66
C PRO A 133 13.65 -35.78 4.52
N VAL A 134 14.11 -36.28 3.36
CA VAL A 134 14.40 -35.47 2.17
C VAL A 134 13.13 -34.79 1.61
N ASP A 135 11.95 -35.22 2.06
CA ASP A 135 10.69 -34.59 1.70
C ASP A 135 10.27 -33.55 2.75
N GLY A 136 10.84 -32.35 2.61
CA GLY A 136 10.48 -31.13 3.34
C GLY A 136 9.09 -30.59 3.00
N ARG A 137 8.06 -31.42 3.01
CA ARG A 137 6.67 -30.98 2.90
C ARG A 137 6.02 -31.05 4.28
N PRO A 138 5.78 -29.92 4.96
CA PRO A 138 4.92 -29.94 6.14
C PRO A 138 3.57 -30.53 5.73
N HIS A 139 3.19 -31.67 6.32
CA HIS A 139 1.85 -32.22 6.20
C HIS A 139 0.89 -31.24 6.87
N PHE A 140 0.36 -30.33 6.05
CA PHE A 140 -0.77 -29.48 6.40
C PHE A 140 -1.99 -30.41 6.52
N ILE A 141 -2.46 -30.60 7.75
CA ILE A 141 -3.78 -31.19 7.98
C ILE A 141 -4.75 -30.01 7.86
N PRO A 142 -5.52 -29.86 6.77
CA PRO A 142 -6.55 -28.84 6.73
C PRO A 142 -7.57 -29.19 7.82
N ALA A 143 -7.64 -28.35 8.84
CA ALA A 143 -8.80 -28.33 9.73
C ALA A 143 -10.05 -28.17 8.85
N GLY A 144 -11.03 -29.03 9.05
CA GLY A 144 -12.22 -29.15 8.21
C GLY A 144 -12.99 -27.83 8.06
N PRO A 145 -13.98 -27.79 7.16
CA PRO A 145 -14.79 -26.59 6.92
C PRO A 145 -15.60 -26.25 8.18
N GLU A 146 -15.04 -25.42 9.06
CA GLU A 146 -15.82 -24.68 10.04
C GLU A 146 -16.66 -23.68 9.27
N GLU A 147 -17.93 -24.01 9.11
CA GLU A 147 -18.98 -23.12 8.65
C GLU A 147 -18.97 -21.86 9.54
N ARG A 148 -18.55 -20.73 8.99
CA ARG A 148 -18.66 -19.43 9.65
C ARG A 148 -19.59 -18.52 8.84
N PRO A 149 -20.85 -18.35 9.25
CA PRO A 149 -21.69 -17.29 8.73
C PRO A 149 -21.92 -16.24 9.82
N TRP A 150 -21.09 -15.18 9.93
CA TRP A 150 -21.48 -13.97 10.70
C TRP A 150 -20.55 -12.75 10.51
N VAL A 151 -20.41 -12.25 9.28
CA VAL A 151 -19.82 -10.90 9.04
C VAL A 151 -20.73 -9.95 8.27
N HIS A 152 -21.92 -10.39 7.88
CA HIS A 152 -22.86 -9.54 7.14
C HIS A 152 -23.79 -8.66 8.01
N THR A 153 -23.75 -8.78 9.34
CA THR A 153 -24.66 -8.02 10.23
C THR A 153 -24.21 -6.57 10.50
N CYS A 154 -22.91 -6.25 10.38
CA CYS A 154 -22.43 -4.89 10.66
C CYS A 154 -22.73 -3.89 9.52
N GLY A 155 -22.74 -4.34 8.26
CA GLY A 155 -22.98 -3.45 7.11
C GLY A 155 -24.43 -2.96 7.00
N VAL A 156 -25.41 -3.80 7.37
CA VAL A 156 -26.84 -3.47 7.26
C VAL A 156 -27.25 -2.36 8.24
N SER A 157 -26.60 -2.28 9.41
CA SER A 157 -26.93 -1.30 10.44
C SER A 157 -26.63 0.14 10.00
N ILE A 158 -25.51 0.38 9.32
CA ILE A 158 -25.11 1.73 8.89
C ILE A 158 -26.06 2.28 7.81
N VAL A 159 -26.43 1.43 6.84
CA VAL A 159 -27.37 1.82 5.76
C VAL A 159 -28.74 2.16 6.33
N ALA A 160 -29.23 1.39 7.30
CA ALA A 160 -30.52 1.65 7.95
C ALA A 160 -30.53 2.99 8.72
N ILE A 161 -29.44 3.34 9.41
CA ILE A 161 -29.31 4.61 10.14
C ILE A 161 -29.31 5.80 9.17
N LEU A 162 -28.61 5.70 8.04
CA LEU A 162 -28.57 6.77 7.04
C LEU A 162 -29.96 7.02 6.41
N ILE A 163 -30.69 5.94 6.10
CA ILE A 163 -32.06 6.06 5.56
C ILE A 163 -32.98 6.75 6.58
N LEU A 164 -32.91 6.36 7.86
CA LEU A 164 -33.68 7.00 8.93
C LEU A 164 -33.35 8.49 9.09
N ALA A 165 -32.08 8.86 9.00
CA ALA A 165 -31.65 10.25 9.09
C ALA A 165 -32.20 11.09 7.93
N ILE A 166 -32.13 10.58 6.69
CA ILE A 166 -32.66 11.26 5.50
C ILE A 166 -34.17 11.47 5.60
N LEU A 167 -34.91 10.42 6.01
CA LEU A 167 -36.36 10.52 6.20
C LEU A 167 -36.71 11.52 7.31
N GLY A 168 -35.97 11.53 8.42
CA GLY A 168 -36.15 12.49 9.50
C GLY A 168 -35.95 13.95 9.04
N VAL A 169 -34.89 14.22 8.28
CA VAL A 169 -34.65 15.56 7.71
C VAL A 169 -35.76 15.95 6.74
N GLY A 170 -36.21 15.04 5.88
CA GLY A 170 -37.31 15.28 4.95
C GLY A 170 -38.62 15.66 5.65
N VAL A 171 -38.98 14.96 6.73
CA VAL A 171 -40.17 15.27 7.54
C VAL A 171 -40.01 16.62 8.26
N CYS A 172 -38.85 16.89 8.86
CA CYS A 172 -38.57 18.18 9.48
C CYS A 172 -38.71 19.33 8.47
N LEU A 173 -38.14 19.20 7.27
CA LEU A 173 -38.27 20.21 6.22
C LEU A 173 -39.73 20.36 5.76
N TRP A 174 -40.47 19.27 5.60
CA TRP A 174 -41.89 19.33 5.22
C TRP A 174 -42.76 20.03 6.27
N MET A 175 -42.43 19.88 7.56
CA MET A 175 -43.13 20.57 8.65
C MET A 175 -42.72 22.04 8.77
N PHE A 176 -41.45 22.37 8.55
CA PHE A 176 -40.92 23.71 8.78
C PHE A 176 -40.89 24.61 7.55
N VAL A 177 -40.99 24.07 6.33
CA VAL A 177 -41.16 24.89 5.13
C VAL A 177 -42.57 25.47 5.18
N PRO A 178 -42.73 26.77 5.46
CA PRO A 178 -44.04 27.39 5.47
C PRO A 178 -44.67 27.17 4.11
N ARG A 179 -45.84 26.52 4.09
CA ARG A 179 -46.68 26.46 2.89
C ARG A 179 -47.13 27.87 2.59
N PHE A 180 -46.29 28.62 1.89
CA PHE A 180 -46.70 29.81 1.18
C PHE A 180 -47.70 29.33 0.14
N VAL A 181 -48.97 29.32 0.52
CA VAL A 181 -50.07 29.26 -0.44
C VAL A 181 -50.00 30.59 -1.16
N PRO A 182 -49.57 30.65 -2.44
CA PRO A 182 -49.64 31.89 -3.17
C PRO A 182 -51.13 32.20 -3.32
N HIS A 183 -51.61 33.19 -2.58
CA HIS A 183 -52.91 33.79 -2.86
C HIS A 183 -52.78 34.50 -4.21
N ILE A 184 -53.02 33.76 -5.28
CA ILE A 184 -53.21 34.30 -6.62
C ILE A 184 -54.47 35.15 -6.53
N ARG A 185 -54.29 36.45 -6.30
CA ARG A 185 -55.36 37.44 -6.52
C ARG A 185 -55.63 37.42 -8.02
N LEU A 186 -56.66 36.69 -8.41
CA LEU A 186 -57.33 36.88 -9.69
C LEU A 186 -57.83 38.32 -9.69
N LEU A 187 -57.08 39.20 -10.37
CA LEU A 187 -57.58 40.50 -10.81
C LEU A 187 -58.70 40.20 -11.81
N GLY A 188 -59.93 40.15 -11.32
CA GLY A 188 -61.15 40.23 -12.13
C GLY A 188 -61.50 41.69 -12.34
N GLY A 189 -61.90 42.00 -13.58
CA GLY A 189 -62.27 43.33 -14.08
C GLY A 189 -63.51 43.93 -13.48
#